data_AF-H6BAH6-F1
#
_entry.id   AF-H6BAH6-F1
#
_cell.length_a   1.000
_cell.length_b   1.000
_cell.length_c   1.000
_cell.angle_alpha   90.00
_cell.angle_beta   90.00
_cell.angle_gamma   90.00
#
_symmetry.space_group_name_H-M   'P 1'
#
loop_
_entity.id
_entity.type
_entity.pdbx_description
1 polymer ?
#
loop_
_entity_poly.entity_id
_entity_poly.type
_entity_poly.pdbx_seq_one_letter_code
_entity_poly.pdbx_strand_id
1 'polypeptide(L)'
;VETISTGSLSLDIALGAGGLPMGRIVEIYGPESSGKTTLTLELIAAAQREGKTCAFIDAEHALDPVYAKKLGVDIDALLVSQPDTGE
;
A
#
# COMPACT_ATOMS: atom_id res chain seq x y z
N VAL A 1 1.06 13.95 14.07
CA VAL A 1 1.50 13.53 12.71
C VAL A 1 0.29 12.90 12.07
N GLU A 2 -0.07 13.32 10.85
CA GLU A 2 -1.18 12.71 10.10
C GLU A 2 -0.86 11.23 9.81
N THR A 3 -1.85 10.35 9.90
CA THR A 3 -1.71 8.91 9.67
C THR A 3 -2.73 8.41 8.65
N ILE A 4 -2.40 7.30 7.97
CA ILE A 4 -3.30 6.57 7.07
C ILE A 4 -3.51 5.17 7.61
N SER A 5 -4.78 4.73 7.64
CA SER A 5 -5.14 3.37 8.06
C SER A 5 -4.43 2.33 7.21
N THR A 6 -3.92 1.29 7.84
CA THR A 6 -3.31 0.13 7.18
C THR A 6 -4.34 -0.78 6.49
N GLY A 7 -5.64 -0.53 6.68
CA GLY A 7 -6.71 -1.46 6.31
C GLY A 7 -7.02 -2.49 7.40
N SER A 8 -6.15 -2.61 8.42
CA SER A 8 -6.30 -3.52 9.55
C SER A 8 -6.41 -2.76 10.87
N LEU A 9 -7.60 -2.82 11.49
CA LEU A 9 -7.85 -2.13 12.77
C LEU A 9 -6.88 -2.56 13.88
N SER A 10 -6.53 -3.85 13.94
CA SER A 10 -5.61 -4.36 14.96
C SER A 10 -4.20 -3.82 14.77
N LEU A 11 -3.75 -3.66 13.52
CA LEU A 11 -2.44 -3.09 13.22
C LEU A 11 -2.41 -1.58 13.48
N ASP A 12 -3.47 -0.86 13.11
CA ASP A 12 -3.62 0.57 13.40
C ASP A 12 -3.56 0.87 14.91
N ILE A 13 -4.19 0.02 15.73
CA ILE A 13 -4.10 0.06 17.19
C ILE A 13 -2.67 -0.25 17.66
N ALA A 14 -2.04 -1.30 17.13
CA ALA A 14 -0.69 -1.70 17.52
C ALA A 14 0.37 -0.63 17.20
N LEU A 15 0.18 0.14 16.12
CA LEU A 15 1.02 1.29 15.76
C LEU A 15 0.85 2.48 16.72
N GLY A 16 -0.18 2.48 17.56
CA GLY A 16 -0.46 3.50 18.59
C GLY A 16 -0.94 4.86 18.07
N ALA A 17 -0.60 5.20 16.83
CA ALA A 17 -1.00 6.44 16.16
C ALA A 17 -2.23 6.26 15.23
N GLY A 18 -2.81 5.06 15.17
CA GLY A 18 -3.99 4.77 14.35
C GLY A 18 -3.70 4.55 12.86
N GLY A 19 -2.44 4.30 12.48
CA GLY A 19 -2.04 4.06 11.09
C GLY A 19 -0.59 4.42 10.81
N LEU A 20 -0.21 4.39 9.53
CA LEU A 20 1.14 4.74 9.08
C LEU A 20 1.32 6.26 8.97
N PRO A 21 2.44 6.84 9.43
CA PRO A 21 2.65 8.28 9.45
C PRO A 21 2.94 8.85 8.06
N MET A 22 2.22 9.92 7.70
CA MET A 22 2.46 10.69 6.47
C MET A 22 3.79 11.45 6.52
N GLY A 23 4.44 11.56 5.36
CA GLY A 23 5.73 12.26 5.23
C GLY A 23 6.91 11.51 5.85
N ARG A 24 6.80 10.19 6.02
CA ARG A 24 7.82 9.30 6.60
C ARG A 24 8.01 8.07 5.71
N ILE A 25 9.18 7.44 5.85
CA ILE A 25 9.48 6.16 5.21
C ILE A 25 9.06 5.05 6.18
N VAL A 26 8.41 4.01 5.63
CA VAL A 26 7.97 2.81 6.35
C VAL A 26 8.53 1.60 5.61
N GLU A 27 9.06 0.64 6.36
CA GLU A 27 9.53 -0.64 5.81
C GLU A 27 8.61 -1.77 6.29
N ILE A 28 8.12 -2.58 5.34
CA ILE A 28 7.34 -3.79 5.62
C ILE A 28 8.15 -4.96 5.04
N TYR A 29 8.77 -5.76 5.90
CA TYR A 29 9.59 -6.90 5.51
C TYR A 29 9.03 -8.22 6.05
N GLY A 30 9.40 -9.33 5.41
CA GLY A 30 8.93 -10.66 5.79
C GLY A 30 9.10 -11.68 4.66
N PRO A 31 8.88 -12.98 4.96
CA PRO A 31 9.02 -14.07 3.98
C PRO A 31 8.17 -13.88 2.73
N GLU A 32 8.51 -14.61 1.65
CA GLU A 32 7.63 -14.72 0.49
C GLU A 32 6.24 -15.19 0.93
N SER A 33 5.19 -14.67 0.27
CA SER A 33 3.79 -14.97 0.61
C SER A 33 3.35 -14.58 2.03
N SER A 34 4.10 -13.74 2.75
CA SER A 34 3.70 -13.26 4.10
C SER A 34 2.65 -12.15 4.10
N GLY A 35 2.16 -11.72 2.93
CA GLY A 35 1.13 -10.69 2.79
C GLY A 35 1.63 -9.24 2.68
N LYS A 36 2.93 -9.01 2.44
CA LYS A 36 3.51 -7.65 2.30
C LYS A 36 2.78 -6.82 1.23
N THR A 37 2.64 -7.38 0.03
CA THR A 37 1.99 -6.71 -1.10
C THR A 37 0.50 -6.52 -0.82
N THR A 38 -0.18 -7.51 -0.23
CA THR A 38 -1.58 -7.39 0.19
C THR A 38 -1.79 -6.21 1.15
N LEU A 39 -0.98 -6.12 2.21
CA LEU A 39 -1.04 -5.02 3.18
C LEU A 39 -0.77 -3.66 2.51
N THR A 40 0.18 -3.61 1.58
CA THR A 40 0.50 -2.40 0.82
C THR A 40 -0.68 -1.96 -0.06
N LEU A 41 -1.37 -2.90 -0.70
CA LEU A 41 -2.55 -2.62 -1.53
C LEU A 41 -3.76 -2.20 -0.67
N GLU A 42 -3.96 -2.79 0.51
CA GLU A 42 -5.01 -2.36 1.46
C GLU A 42 -4.77 -0.93 1.97
N LEU A 43 -3.51 -0.57 2.26
CA LEU A 43 -3.11 0.80 2.59
C LEU A 43 -3.41 1.77 1.43
N ILE A 44 -3.07 1.40 0.20
CA ILE A 44 -3.37 2.20 -1.00
C ILE A 44 -4.88 2.41 -1.15
N ALA A 45 -5.68 1.35 -1.01
CA ALA A 45 -7.13 1.43 -1.05
C ALA A 45 -7.68 2.35 0.06
N ALA A 46 -7.10 2.31 1.27
CA ALA A 46 -7.46 3.23 2.35
C ALA A 46 -7.13 4.70 2.00
N ALA A 47 -5.95 4.96 1.46
CA ALA A 47 -5.53 6.29 1.05
C ALA A 47 -6.42 6.84 -0.10
N GLN A 48 -6.73 6.02 -1.11
CA GLN A 48 -7.60 6.41 -2.22
C GLN A 48 -9.02 6.74 -1.77
N ARG A 49 -9.56 6.00 -0.78
CA ARG A 49 -10.89 6.32 -0.19
C ARG A 49 -10.92 7.69 0.50
N GLU A 50 -9.78 8.20 0.93
CA GLU A 50 -9.64 9.55 1.47
C GLU A 50 -9.29 10.60 0.40
N GLY A 51 -9.37 10.23 -0.89
CA GLY A 51 -9.09 11.09 -2.03
C GLY A 51 -7.60 11.33 -2.28
N LYS A 52 -6.70 10.51 -1.73
CA LYS A 52 -5.25 10.64 -1.93
C LYS A 52 -4.79 9.90 -3.18
N THR A 53 -3.87 10.50 -3.91
CA THR A 53 -3.21 9.87 -5.07
C THR A 53 -2.10 8.93 -4.60
N CYS A 54 -2.06 7.74 -5.18
CA CYS A 54 -1.05 6.72 -4.86
C CYS A 54 -0.23 6.36 -6.10
N ALA A 55 1.02 5.95 -5.87
CA ALA A 55 1.88 5.37 -6.89
C ALA A 55 2.42 4.03 -6.39
N PHE A 56 2.52 3.06 -7.30
CA PHE A 56 3.07 1.74 -7.04
C PHE A 56 4.24 1.49 -7.99
N ILE A 57 5.43 1.27 -7.43
CA ILE A 57 6.64 0.94 -8.17
C ILE A 57 6.80 -0.58 -8.13
N ASP A 58 6.39 -1.24 -9.21
CA ASP A 58 6.42 -2.70 -9.34
C ASP A 58 7.77 -3.16 -9.90
N ALA A 59 8.79 -3.13 -9.03
CA ALA A 59 10.12 -3.64 -9.37
C ALA A 59 10.16 -5.18 -9.48
N GLU A 60 9.17 -5.89 -8.92
CA GLU A 60 9.08 -7.36 -8.98
C GLU A 60 8.30 -7.85 -10.22
N HIS A 61 7.69 -6.95 -10.99
CA HIS A 61 6.86 -7.26 -12.16
C HIS A 61 5.75 -8.28 -11.82
N ALA A 62 5.19 -8.17 -10.61
CA ALA A 62 4.32 -9.17 -10.00
C ALA A 62 2.95 -8.62 -9.56
N LEU A 63 2.66 -7.34 -9.84
CA LEU A 63 1.37 -6.75 -9.50
C LEU A 63 0.24 -7.36 -10.34
N ASP A 64 -0.73 -7.98 -9.67
CA ASP A 64 -2.00 -8.40 -10.29
C ASP A 64 -3.07 -7.29 -10.12
N PRO A 65 -3.45 -6.58 -11.19
CA PRO A 65 -4.46 -5.52 -11.11
C PRO A 65 -5.86 -6.04 -10.78
N VAL A 66 -6.18 -7.30 -11.11
CA VAL A 66 -7.48 -7.91 -10.76
C VAL A 66 -7.54 -8.18 -9.27
N TYR A 67 -6.45 -8.66 -8.67
CA TYR A 67 -6.37 -8.86 -7.23
C TYR A 67 -6.39 -7.52 -6.47
N ALA A 68 -5.61 -6.53 -6.91
CA ALA A 68 -5.61 -5.19 -6.31
C ALA A 68 -7.01 -4.54 -6.33
N LYS A 69 -7.75 -4.67 -7.43
CA LYS A 69 -9.14 -4.20 -7.52
C LYS A 69 -10.07 -4.87 -6.51
N LYS A 70 -9.90 -6.17 -6.25
CA LYS A 70 -10.68 -6.90 -5.23
C LYS A 70 -10.40 -6.42 -3.81
N LEU A 71 -9.20 -5.90 -3.55
CA LEU A 71 -8.83 -5.26 -2.28
C LEU A 71 -9.34 -3.81 -2.14
N GLY A 72 -10.01 -3.29 -3.18
CA GLY A 72 -10.60 -1.95 -3.16
C GLY A 72 -9.69 -0.85 -3.70
N VAL A 73 -8.59 -1.21 -4.35
CA VAL A 73 -7.74 -0.24 -5.07
C VAL A 73 -8.48 0.26 -6.31
N ASP A 74 -8.53 1.57 -6.48
CA ASP A 74 -8.90 2.21 -7.73
C ASP A 74 -7.73 2.11 -8.71
N ILE A 75 -7.80 1.10 -9.57
CA ILE A 75 -6.76 0.79 -10.56
C ILE A 75 -6.64 1.90 -11.60
N ASP A 76 -7.74 2.57 -11.94
CA ASP A 76 -7.74 3.60 -12.99
C ASP A 76 -7.03 4.88 -12.51
N ALA A 77 -7.03 5.11 -11.19
CA ALA A 77 -6.36 6.24 -10.54
C ALA A 77 -4.98 5.90 -9.95
N LEU A 78 -4.55 4.63 -9.99
CA LEU A 78 -3.26 4.20 -9.44
C LEU A 78 -2.14 4.48 -10.46
N LEU A 79 -1.16 5.29 -10.08
CA LEU A 79 0.05 5.47 -10.89
C LEU A 79 0.92 4.21 -10.76
N VAL A 80 1.32 3.59 -11.87
CA VAL A 80 2.14 2.37 -11.86
C VAL A 80 3.40 2.60 -12.68
N SER A 81 4.55 2.17 -12.15
CA SER A 81 5.82 2.11 -12.85
C SER A 81 6.44 0.73 -12.72
N GLN A 82 6.87 0.15 -13.84
CA GLN A 82 7.64 -1.10 -13.89
C GLN A 82 9.04 -0.76 -14.42
N PRO A 83 9.97 -0.38 -13.54
CA PRO A 83 11.31 0.05 -13.97
C PRO A 83 12.19 -1.16 -14.34
N ASP A 84 13.17 -0.91 -15.20
CA ASP A 84 14.21 -1.87 -15.56
C ASP A 84 15.37 -1.87 -14.55
N THR A 85 15.59 -0.75 -13.85
CA THR A 85 16.69 -0.50 -12.90
C THR A 85 16.18 0.19 -11.62
N GLY A 86 16.99 0.20 -10.57
CA GLY A 86 16.62 0.85 -9.29
C GLY A 86 16.88 2.36 -9.26
N GLU A 87 17.81 2.83 -10.10
CA GLU A 87 18.19 4.24 -10.31
C GLU A 87 17.25 4.98 -11.26
#